data_AF-A0A2T8HR12-F1
#
_entry.id   AF-A0A2T8HR12-F1
#
_cell.length_a   1.000
_cell.length_b   1.000
_cell.length_c   1.000
_cell.angle_alpha   90.00
_cell.angle_beta   90.00
_cell.angle_gamma   90.00
#
_symmetry.space_group_name_H-M   'P 1'
#
loop_
_entity.id
_entity.type
_entity.pdbx_description
1 polymer ?
#
loop_
_entity_poly.entity_id
_entity_poly.type
_entity_poly.pdbx_seq_one_letter_code
_entity_poly.pdbx_strand_id
1 'polypeptide(L)'
;MKRRLFLTMAAAAAAFSPAALTAEPIPLAEISRYFNAFRTAQADFTQVNPDGSLSTGRLMIQRPGRIRFEYDAPDPTLVLATAGSVNIFDARSNTGPAVYPLNRTPLGLILGNRVDLGRDRMVVRHFEDGPTTNVVAQDPEHPEYGNIRLVFSAGPTELRQWVVTDDSGGETTVILGTLQTGMSLASRLFSLDSELQRRGMVNDR
;
A
#
# COMPACT_ATOMS: atom_id res chain seq x y z
N MET A 1 38.24 77.71 -8.69
CA MET A 1 38.42 76.26 -8.97
C MET A 1 37.34 75.48 -8.22
N LYS A 2 36.39 74.87 -8.92
CA LYS A 2 35.22 74.20 -8.32
C LYS A 2 35.55 72.73 -8.00
N ARG A 3 35.63 72.36 -6.71
CA ARG A 3 35.73 70.97 -6.25
C ARG A 3 34.35 70.32 -6.30
N ARG A 4 34.17 69.27 -7.09
CA ARG A 4 32.96 68.44 -7.12
C ARG A 4 33.17 67.25 -6.19
N LEU A 5 32.34 67.15 -5.16
CA LEU A 5 32.28 66.03 -4.23
C LEU A 5 31.30 65.00 -4.81
N PHE A 6 31.79 63.80 -5.15
CA PHE A 6 30.94 62.68 -5.54
C PHE A 6 30.66 61.83 -4.28
N LEU A 7 29.39 61.81 -3.83
CA LEU A 7 28.92 60.82 -2.88
C LEU A 7 28.60 59.52 -3.65
N THR A 8 29.37 58.48 -3.40
CA THR A 8 29.03 57.11 -3.80
C THR A 8 28.07 56.50 -2.78
N MET A 9 26.84 56.30 -3.20
CA MET A 9 25.80 55.59 -2.45
C MET A 9 26.03 54.08 -2.61
N ALA A 10 26.48 53.41 -1.55
CA ALA A 10 26.64 51.96 -1.52
C ALA A 10 25.25 51.30 -1.39
N ALA A 11 24.80 50.62 -2.43
CA ALA A 11 23.59 49.81 -2.40
C ALA A 11 23.90 48.47 -1.72
N ALA A 12 23.37 48.25 -0.51
CA ALA A 12 23.38 46.96 0.15
C ALA A 12 22.34 46.04 -0.51
N ALA A 13 22.79 45.14 -1.39
CA ALA A 13 21.96 44.07 -1.92
C ALA A 13 21.79 42.99 -0.83
N ALA A 14 20.61 42.94 -0.21
CA ALA A 14 20.23 41.83 0.65
C ALA A 14 20.01 40.59 -0.22
N ALA A 15 20.93 39.61 -0.11
CA ALA A 15 20.77 38.32 -0.74
C ALA A 15 19.62 37.55 -0.06
N PHE A 16 18.45 37.52 -0.70
CA PHE A 16 17.41 36.54 -0.39
C PHE A 16 17.87 35.19 -0.94
N SER A 17 18.42 34.35 -0.07
CA SER A 17 18.56 32.92 -0.38
C SER A 17 17.16 32.30 -0.33
N PRO A 18 16.64 31.70 -1.41
CA PRO A 18 15.43 30.89 -1.30
C PRO A 18 15.76 29.72 -0.37
N ALA A 19 15.13 29.68 0.80
CA ALA A 19 15.13 28.48 1.61
C ALA A 19 14.58 27.36 0.71
N ALA A 20 15.38 26.31 0.52
CA ALA A 20 14.87 25.10 -0.09
C ALA A 20 13.66 24.67 0.75
N LEU A 21 12.46 24.77 0.17
CA LEU A 21 11.27 24.14 0.72
C LEU A 21 11.57 22.65 0.70
N THR A 22 12.07 22.11 1.81
CA THR A 22 11.96 20.68 2.03
C THR A 22 10.47 20.39 2.00
N ALA A 23 10.04 19.52 1.10
CA ALA A 23 8.68 19.02 1.20
C ALA A 23 8.58 18.32 2.58
N GLU A 24 7.43 18.41 3.21
CA GLU A 24 7.16 17.66 4.43
C GLU A 24 6.48 16.35 4.02
N PRO A 25 6.79 15.21 4.66
CA PRO A 25 6.04 13.98 4.44
C PRO A 25 4.52 14.21 4.53
N ILE A 26 3.76 13.56 3.66
CA ILE A 26 2.28 13.61 3.69
C ILE A 26 1.80 13.25 5.11
N PRO A 27 1.02 14.10 5.81
CA PRO A 27 0.62 13.83 7.18
C PRO A 27 -0.09 12.48 7.36
N LEU A 28 0.16 11.76 8.46
CA LEU A 28 -0.48 10.46 8.72
C LEU A 28 -2.03 10.53 8.73
N ALA A 29 -2.58 11.67 9.14
CA ALA A 29 -4.00 11.95 9.08
C ALA A 29 -4.52 12.00 7.64
N GLU A 30 -3.74 12.57 6.72
CA GLU A 30 -4.04 12.61 5.28
C GLU A 30 -4.01 11.21 4.69
N ILE A 31 -3.00 10.40 5.03
CA ILE A 31 -2.89 9.01 4.55
C ILE A 31 -4.05 8.16 5.10
N SER A 32 -4.41 8.34 6.37
CA SER A 32 -5.58 7.68 6.95
C SER A 32 -6.87 8.10 6.25
N ARG A 33 -7.02 9.40 5.93
CA ARG A 33 -8.14 9.93 5.15
C ARG A 33 -8.20 9.31 3.76
N TYR A 34 -7.06 9.21 3.06
CA TYR A 34 -6.95 8.60 1.74
C TYR A 34 -7.56 7.20 1.71
N PHE A 35 -7.13 6.31 2.59
CA PHE A 35 -7.72 4.97 2.65
C PHE A 35 -9.21 5.05 2.96
N ASN A 36 -9.60 5.84 3.97
CA ASN A 36 -10.99 5.90 4.42
C ASN A 36 -11.97 6.54 3.41
N ALA A 37 -11.47 7.25 2.39
CA ALA A 37 -12.25 7.86 1.33
C ALA A 37 -12.90 6.85 0.38
N PHE A 38 -12.40 5.61 0.34
CA PHE A 38 -12.97 4.55 -0.50
C PHE A 38 -13.25 3.26 0.28
N ARG A 39 -14.18 2.47 -0.27
CA ARG A 39 -14.44 1.10 0.17
C ARG A 39 -14.03 0.08 -0.88
N THR A 40 -14.13 0.46 -2.15
CA THR A 40 -13.72 -0.35 -3.29
C THR A 40 -12.56 0.32 -4.01
N ALA A 41 -11.61 -0.49 -4.46
CA ALA A 41 -10.55 -0.06 -5.35
C ALA A 41 -10.13 -1.20 -6.28
N GLN A 42 -9.60 -0.85 -7.45
CA GLN A 42 -9.01 -1.77 -8.41
C GLN A 42 -7.77 -1.14 -9.04
N ALA A 43 -6.74 -1.94 -9.27
CA ALA A 43 -5.57 -1.57 -10.04
C ALA A 43 -4.93 -2.80 -10.67
N ASP A 44 -4.14 -2.62 -11.72
CA ASP A 44 -3.15 -3.61 -12.11
C ASP A 44 -1.94 -3.50 -11.17
N PHE A 45 -1.18 -4.58 -10.99
CA PHE A 45 -0.01 -4.60 -10.13
C PHE A 45 1.16 -5.36 -10.75
N THR A 46 2.36 -5.01 -10.30
CA THR A 46 3.57 -5.81 -10.46
C THR A 46 4.10 -6.15 -9.07
N GLN A 47 4.27 -7.43 -8.80
CA GLN A 47 4.86 -7.94 -7.57
C GLN A 47 6.30 -8.35 -7.81
N VAL A 48 7.17 -8.03 -6.85
CA VAL A 48 8.52 -8.59 -6.72
C VAL A 48 8.49 -9.56 -5.54
N ASN A 49 8.77 -10.83 -5.83
CA ASN A 49 8.82 -11.89 -4.84
C ASN A 49 10.15 -11.87 -4.06
N PRO A 50 10.23 -12.54 -2.90
CA PRO A 50 11.47 -12.63 -2.11
C PRO A 50 12.67 -13.20 -2.89
N ASP A 51 12.43 -14.06 -3.88
CA ASP A 51 13.45 -14.63 -4.77
C ASP A 51 13.84 -13.71 -5.93
N GLY A 52 13.25 -12.50 -6.01
CA GLY A 52 13.46 -11.52 -7.08
C GLY A 52 12.64 -11.76 -8.35
N SER A 53 11.86 -12.84 -8.43
CA SER A 53 10.97 -13.07 -9.56
C SER A 53 9.84 -12.03 -9.60
N LEU A 54 9.36 -11.75 -10.81
CA LEU A 54 8.28 -10.79 -11.04
C LEU A 54 6.98 -11.52 -11.36
N SER A 55 5.88 -11.00 -10.85
CA SER A 55 4.53 -11.44 -11.21
C SER A 55 3.63 -10.24 -11.46
N THR A 56 2.71 -10.35 -12.40
CA THR A 56 1.74 -9.29 -12.70
C THR A 56 0.33 -9.78 -12.47
N GLY A 57 -0.59 -8.84 -12.38
CA GLY A 57 -1.99 -9.18 -12.33
C GLY A 57 -2.89 -8.03 -11.97
N ARG A 58 -4.05 -8.39 -11.44
CA ARG A 58 -5.10 -7.46 -11.04
C ARG A 58 -5.39 -7.56 -9.56
N LEU A 59 -5.41 -6.40 -8.93
CA LEU A 59 -5.80 -6.19 -7.55
C LEU A 59 -7.23 -5.65 -7.50
N MET A 60 -8.05 -6.22 -6.62
CA MET A 60 -9.35 -5.69 -6.24
C MET A 60 -9.46 -5.65 -4.72
N ILE A 61 -9.93 -4.52 -4.18
CA ILE A 61 -10.13 -4.29 -2.75
C ILE A 61 -11.61 -4.03 -2.50
N GLN A 62 -12.17 -4.65 -1.48
CA GLN A 62 -13.52 -4.35 -0.98
C GLN A 62 -13.55 -4.34 0.55
N ARG A 63 -13.15 -3.20 1.13
CA ARG A 63 -13.09 -3.02 2.58
C ARG A 63 -14.48 -3.10 3.24
N PRO A 64 -14.56 -3.63 4.48
CA PRO A 64 -13.45 -4.16 5.28
C PRO A 64 -13.04 -5.58 4.89
N GLY A 65 -11.76 -5.90 5.10
CA GLY A 65 -11.23 -7.26 5.19
C GLY A 65 -11.23 -8.09 3.91
N ARG A 66 -11.59 -7.52 2.76
CA ARG A 66 -11.57 -8.24 1.48
C ARG A 66 -10.59 -7.63 0.50
N ILE A 67 -9.73 -8.49 -0.03
CA ILE A 67 -8.80 -8.19 -1.10
C ILE A 67 -8.67 -9.41 -2.00
N ARG A 68 -8.44 -9.20 -3.28
CA ARG A 68 -8.29 -10.25 -4.29
C ARG A 68 -7.14 -9.88 -5.22
N PHE A 69 -6.13 -10.72 -5.28
CA PHE A 69 -5.05 -10.66 -6.28
C PHE A 69 -5.26 -11.80 -7.26
N GLU A 70 -5.53 -11.47 -8.51
CA GLU A 70 -5.53 -12.41 -9.63
C GLU A 70 -4.22 -12.26 -10.38
N TYR A 71 -3.40 -13.30 -10.37
CA TYR A 71 -2.12 -13.30 -11.08
C TYR A 71 -2.34 -13.69 -12.54
N ASP A 72 -1.61 -13.05 -13.44
CA ASP A 72 -1.63 -13.35 -14.87
C ASP A 72 -0.95 -14.69 -15.19
N ALA A 73 -1.17 -15.20 -16.40
CA ALA A 73 -0.46 -16.36 -16.93
C ALA A 73 1.07 -16.15 -16.92
N PRO A 74 1.89 -17.22 -16.80
CA PRO A 74 1.52 -18.65 -16.90
C PRO A 74 0.96 -19.28 -15.62
N ASP A 75 1.08 -18.61 -14.47
CA ASP A 75 0.69 -19.14 -13.16
C ASP A 75 -0.55 -18.38 -12.63
N PRO A 76 -1.79 -18.83 -12.91
CA PRO A 76 -3.04 -18.17 -12.49
C PRO A 76 -3.35 -18.38 -11.00
N THR A 77 -2.36 -18.07 -10.16
CA THR A 77 -2.47 -18.03 -8.71
C THR A 77 -3.53 -17.01 -8.31
N LEU A 78 -4.25 -17.30 -7.23
CA LEU A 78 -5.21 -16.38 -6.65
C LEU A 78 -4.94 -16.24 -5.16
N VAL A 79 -4.78 -15.01 -4.70
CA VAL A 79 -4.76 -14.68 -3.27
C VAL A 79 -6.07 -13.98 -2.94
N LEU A 80 -6.89 -14.61 -2.11
CA LEU A 80 -8.19 -14.10 -1.70
C LEU A 80 -8.22 -13.92 -0.18
N ALA A 81 -8.23 -12.68 0.28
CA ALA A 81 -8.60 -12.40 1.67
C ALA A 81 -10.11 -12.19 1.77
N THR A 82 -10.76 -12.95 2.64
CA THR A 82 -12.19 -12.84 2.92
C THR A 82 -12.52 -13.53 4.24
N ALA A 83 -13.60 -13.12 4.91
CA ALA A 83 -14.04 -13.70 6.18
C ALA A 83 -12.94 -13.84 7.28
N GLY A 84 -11.94 -12.95 7.28
CA GLY A 84 -10.86 -12.94 8.27
C GLY A 84 -9.69 -13.88 7.96
N SER A 85 -9.66 -14.54 6.80
CA SER A 85 -8.54 -15.36 6.34
C SER A 85 -8.00 -14.89 5.00
N VAL A 86 -6.74 -15.21 4.73
CA VAL A 86 -6.07 -15.14 3.42
C VAL A 86 -5.99 -16.56 2.87
N ASN A 87 -6.56 -16.77 1.69
CA ASN A 87 -6.65 -18.06 1.00
C ASN A 87 -5.82 -17.98 -0.27
N ILE A 88 -4.78 -18.80 -0.38
CA ILE A 88 -3.85 -18.82 -1.51
C ILE A 88 -4.12 -20.07 -2.34
N PHE A 89 -4.62 -19.87 -3.55
CA PHE A 89 -4.83 -20.92 -4.55
C PHE A 89 -3.64 -20.91 -5.50
N ASP A 90 -2.65 -21.77 -5.23
CA ASP A 90 -1.51 -21.97 -6.13
C ASP A 90 -1.96 -22.77 -7.37
N ALA A 91 -1.64 -22.26 -8.57
CA ALA A 91 -1.95 -22.94 -9.83
C ALA A 91 -1.30 -24.32 -9.97
N ARG A 92 -0.19 -24.57 -9.25
CA ARG A 92 0.55 -25.83 -9.25
C ARG A 92 0.08 -26.81 -8.18
N SER A 93 -0.79 -26.38 -7.28
CA SER A 93 -1.30 -27.23 -6.21
C SER A 93 -2.53 -28.03 -6.65
N ASN A 94 -2.52 -29.33 -6.37
CA ASN A 94 -3.69 -30.20 -6.50
C ASN A 94 -4.47 -30.34 -5.19
N THR A 95 -4.04 -29.66 -4.13
CA THR A 95 -4.76 -29.58 -2.84
C THR A 95 -5.53 -28.26 -2.75
N GLY A 96 -6.47 -28.17 -1.81
CA GLY A 96 -7.19 -26.91 -1.54
C GLY A 96 -6.26 -25.74 -1.19
N PRO A 97 -6.81 -24.52 -1.04
CA PRO A 97 -5.98 -23.34 -0.79
C PRO A 97 -5.20 -23.43 0.52
N ALA A 98 -4.01 -22.84 0.56
CA ALA A 98 -3.34 -22.56 1.82
C ALA A 98 -4.09 -21.43 2.54
N VAL A 99 -4.30 -21.56 3.85
CA VAL A 99 -5.13 -20.64 4.63
C VAL A 99 -4.33 -20.04 5.79
N TYR A 100 -4.33 -18.72 5.89
CA TYR A 100 -3.69 -17.96 6.96
C TYR A 100 -4.66 -16.95 7.59
N PRO A 101 -4.59 -16.65 8.89
CA PRO A 101 -5.43 -15.61 9.49
C PRO A 101 -5.03 -14.21 8.99
N LEU A 102 -5.97 -13.41 8.49
CA LEU A 102 -5.69 -12.06 7.98
C LEU A 102 -5.17 -11.11 9.07
N ASN A 103 -5.65 -11.28 10.31
CA ASN A 103 -5.20 -10.50 11.46
C ASN A 103 -3.76 -10.84 11.91
N ARG A 104 -3.14 -11.88 11.34
CA ARG A 104 -1.73 -12.20 11.52
C ARG A 104 -0.88 -11.74 10.34
N THR A 105 -1.36 -10.74 9.60
CA THR A 105 -0.64 -10.17 8.46
C THR A 105 -0.63 -8.64 8.57
N PRO A 106 0.48 -7.97 8.21
CA PRO A 106 0.53 -6.51 8.16
C PRO A 106 -0.46 -5.91 7.16
N LEU A 107 -0.86 -6.67 6.13
CA LEU A 107 -1.86 -6.27 5.13
C LEU A 107 -3.22 -5.95 5.77
N GLY A 108 -3.56 -6.60 6.90
CA GLY A 108 -4.81 -6.35 7.63
C GLY A 108 -4.98 -4.89 8.07
N LEU A 109 -3.87 -4.17 8.32
CA LEU A 109 -3.85 -2.79 8.82
C LEU A 109 -4.53 -1.81 7.86
N ILE A 110 -4.36 -2.00 6.55
CA ILE A 110 -4.96 -1.13 5.52
C ILE A 110 -6.33 -1.63 5.02
N LEU A 111 -6.72 -2.85 5.38
CA LEU A 111 -7.99 -3.46 5.00
C LEU A 111 -9.10 -3.31 6.06
N GLY A 112 -8.79 -2.79 7.25
CA GLY A 112 -9.77 -2.56 8.31
C GLY A 112 -10.93 -1.65 7.89
N ASN A 113 -12.04 -1.65 8.64
CA ASN A 113 -13.19 -0.77 8.35
C ASN A 113 -12.84 0.72 8.39
N ARG A 114 -11.93 1.07 9.30
CA ARG A 114 -11.33 2.40 9.43
C ARG A 114 -9.82 2.21 9.58
N VAL A 115 -9.04 2.91 8.75
CA VAL A 115 -7.60 3.00 8.90
C VAL A 115 -7.29 4.22 9.77
N ASP A 116 -6.47 4.03 10.80
CA ASP A 116 -5.99 5.10 11.66
C ASP A 116 -4.50 4.89 11.97
N LEU A 117 -3.65 5.57 11.20
CA LEU A 117 -2.20 5.52 11.34
C LEU A 117 -1.69 6.47 12.44
N GLY A 118 -2.57 7.25 13.07
CA GLY A 118 -2.24 8.09 14.21
C GLY A 118 -2.29 7.37 15.56
N ARG A 119 -2.70 6.09 15.57
CA ARG A 119 -2.70 5.25 16.78
C ARG A 119 -1.28 5.10 17.33
N ASP A 120 -1.17 5.10 18.65
CA ASP A 120 0.11 4.92 19.32
C ASP A 120 0.77 3.60 18.92
N ARG A 121 2.09 3.65 18.66
CA ARG A 121 2.94 2.53 18.20
C ARG A 121 2.53 1.86 16.88
N MET A 122 1.59 2.43 16.12
CA MET A 122 1.18 1.92 14.79
C MET A 122 2.23 2.21 13.74
N VAL A 123 2.76 3.44 13.71
CA VAL A 123 3.76 3.88 12.73
C VAL A 123 5.13 3.93 13.39
N VAL A 124 6.08 3.15 12.87
CA VAL A 124 7.45 3.09 13.37
C VAL A 124 8.41 3.97 12.57
N ARG A 125 8.09 4.28 11.31
CA ARG A 125 8.82 5.25 10.50
C ARG A 125 7.87 6.03 9.59
N HIS A 126 8.12 7.32 9.45
CA HIS A 126 7.44 8.21 8.53
C HIS A 126 8.47 9.20 7.97
N PHE A 127 8.78 9.10 6.67
CA PHE A 127 9.90 9.82 6.08
C PHE A 127 9.71 10.06 4.58
N GLU A 128 10.48 10.99 4.02
CA GLU A 128 10.55 11.19 2.57
C GLU A 128 11.65 10.35 1.95
N ASP A 129 11.40 9.87 0.74
CA ASP A 129 12.42 9.30 -0.14
C ASP A 129 12.21 9.86 -1.56
N GLY A 130 13.09 10.79 -1.94
CA GLY A 130 12.93 11.58 -3.16
C GLY A 130 11.57 12.30 -3.21
N PRO A 131 10.74 12.07 -4.25
CA PRO A 131 9.42 12.70 -4.36
C PRO A 131 8.31 11.94 -3.61
N THR A 132 8.65 10.92 -2.81
CA THR A 132 7.66 10.03 -2.18
C THR A 132 7.63 10.15 -0.66
N THR A 133 6.46 9.94 -0.08
CA THR A 133 6.28 9.75 1.36
C THR A 133 6.19 8.26 1.68
N ASN A 134 7.00 7.80 2.63
CA ASN A 134 7.05 6.43 3.09
C ASN A 134 6.53 6.32 4.53
N VAL A 135 5.61 5.39 4.77
CA VAL A 135 5.10 5.06 6.11
C VAL A 135 5.33 3.59 6.37
N VAL A 136 6.06 3.27 7.43
CA VAL A 136 6.19 1.89 7.93
C VAL A 136 5.26 1.74 9.12
N ALA A 137 4.25 0.88 8.95
CA ALA A 137 3.26 0.58 9.96
C ALA A 137 3.30 -0.89 10.37
N GLN A 138 2.94 -1.17 11.61
CA GLN A 138 2.88 -2.51 12.21
C GLN A 138 1.68 -2.59 13.16
N ASP A 139 1.26 -3.80 13.51
CA ASP A 139 0.28 -3.97 14.58
C ASP A 139 0.92 -3.56 15.92
N PRO A 140 0.36 -2.57 16.66
CA PRO A 140 0.88 -2.16 17.97
C PRO A 140 0.86 -3.27 19.04
N GLU A 141 -0.08 -4.21 18.91
CA GLU A 141 -0.28 -5.32 19.84
C GLU A 141 0.56 -6.53 19.44
N HIS A 142 0.80 -6.70 18.14
CA HIS A 142 1.52 -7.84 17.56
C HIS A 142 2.60 -7.42 16.55
N PRO A 143 3.64 -6.68 16.97
CA PRO A 143 4.73 -6.28 16.08
C PRO A 143 5.51 -7.47 15.51
N GLU A 144 5.44 -8.65 16.15
CA GLU A 144 6.04 -9.89 15.66
C GLU A 144 5.44 -10.40 14.36
N TYR A 145 4.25 -9.95 13.95
CA TYR A 145 3.64 -10.31 12.66
C TYR A 145 4.27 -9.58 11.47
N GLY A 146 5.27 -8.73 11.72
CA GLY A 146 5.98 -7.97 10.70
C GLY A 146 5.39 -6.57 10.49
N ASN A 147 5.67 -5.98 9.34
CA ASN A 147 5.30 -4.61 9.03
C ASN A 147 4.90 -4.42 7.56
N ILE A 148 4.20 -3.32 7.29
CA ILE A 148 3.88 -2.85 5.95
C ILE A 148 4.48 -1.46 5.73
N ARG A 149 5.32 -1.35 4.70
CA ARG A 149 5.80 -0.06 4.21
C ARG A 149 4.91 0.39 3.06
N LEU A 150 4.28 1.54 3.20
CA LEU A 150 3.42 2.17 2.20
C LEU A 150 4.16 3.35 1.57
N VAL A 151 4.15 3.43 0.25
CA VAL A 151 4.83 4.46 -0.53
C VAL A 151 3.80 5.29 -1.29
N PHE A 152 3.77 6.59 -1.01
CA PHE A 152 2.82 7.53 -1.57
C PHE A 152 3.51 8.58 -2.44
N SER A 153 2.88 8.94 -3.56
CA SER A 153 3.17 10.19 -4.26
C SER A 153 2.29 11.32 -3.72
N ALA A 154 2.79 12.55 -3.83
CA ALA A 154 2.04 13.75 -3.48
C ALA A 154 1.44 14.45 -4.73
N GLY A 155 0.33 15.16 -4.53
CA GLY A 155 -0.30 16.01 -5.56
C GLY A 155 -0.98 15.28 -6.74
N PRO A 156 -2.04 14.48 -6.55
CA PRO A 156 -2.75 14.15 -5.30
C PRO A 156 -2.08 13.03 -4.49
N THR A 157 -2.52 12.82 -3.25
CA THR A 157 -2.08 11.67 -2.44
C THR A 157 -2.54 10.38 -3.08
N GLU A 158 -1.58 9.57 -3.53
CA GLU A 158 -1.85 8.27 -4.15
C GLU A 158 -0.90 7.22 -3.61
N LEU A 159 -1.44 6.07 -3.24
CA LEU A 159 -0.62 4.90 -2.93
C LEU A 159 -0.05 4.33 -4.24
N ARG A 160 1.27 4.19 -4.32
CA ARG A 160 1.99 3.70 -5.52
C ARG A 160 2.62 2.33 -5.31
N GLN A 161 2.97 2.01 -4.07
CA GLN A 161 3.61 0.75 -3.73
C GLN A 161 3.34 0.42 -2.26
N TRP A 162 3.27 -0.87 -1.95
CA TRP A 162 3.52 -1.34 -0.60
C TRP A 162 4.55 -2.45 -0.59
N VAL A 163 5.22 -2.61 0.54
CA VAL A 163 6.10 -3.74 0.84
C VAL A 163 5.61 -4.35 2.13
N VAL A 164 5.29 -5.64 2.09
CA VAL A 164 4.97 -6.43 3.28
C VAL A 164 6.22 -7.19 3.67
N THR A 165 6.65 -7.02 4.91
CA THR A 165 7.66 -7.86 5.55
C THR A 165 6.94 -8.75 6.55
N ASP A 166 7.05 -10.07 6.38
CA ASP A 166 6.45 -11.05 7.29
C ASP A 166 7.27 -11.30 8.57
N ASP A 167 6.81 -12.20 9.42
CA ASP A 167 7.43 -12.58 10.70
C ASP A 167 8.79 -13.30 10.53
N SER A 168 9.05 -13.87 9.35
CA SER A 168 10.33 -14.49 8.98
C SER A 168 11.33 -13.51 8.36
N GLY A 169 10.89 -12.27 8.09
CA GLY A 169 11.67 -11.24 7.40
C GLY A 169 11.59 -11.31 5.88
N GLY A 170 10.73 -12.17 5.32
CA GLY A 170 10.47 -12.24 3.89
C GLY A 170 9.78 -10.97 3.40
N GLU A 171 10.33 -10.35 2.34
CA GLU A 171 9.76 -9.14 1.74
C GLU A 171 9.03 -9.44 0.45
N THR A 172 7.77 -9.00 0.37
CA THR A 172 7.00 -8.97 -0.88
C THR A 172 6.68 -7.53 -1.23
N THR A 173 7.17 -7.08 -2.38
CA THR A 173 6.89 -5.73 -2.90
C THR A 173 5.78 -5.78 -3.92
N VAL A 174 4.77 -4.91 -3.80
CA VAL A 174 3.72 -4.72 -4.79
C VAL A 174 3.73 -3.28 -5.26
N ILE A 175 3.99 -3.10 -6.55
CA ILE A 175 3.91 -1.82 -7.27
C ILE A 175 2.52 -1.75 -7.89
N LEU A 176 1.83 -0.64 -7.67
CA LEU A 176 0.44 -0.45 -8.08
C LEU A 176 0.37 0.50 -9.27
N GLY A 177 -0.44 0.13 -10.26
CA GLY A 177 -1.00 1.10 -11.20
C GLY A 177 -1.93 2.09 -10.48
N THR A 178 -2.48 3.03 -11.23
CA THR A 178 -3.45 4.00 -10.68
C THR A 178 -4.66 3.28 -10.11
N LEU A 179 -4.95 3.50 -8.83
CA LEU A 179 -6.13 2.95 -8.16
C LEU A 179 -7.40 3.64 -8.66
N GLN A 180 -8.24 2.87 -9.31
CA GLN A 180 -9.62 3.26 -9.61
C GLN A 180 -10.47 2.95 -8.39
N THR A 181 -11.21 3.92 -7.87
CA THR A 181 -11.95 3.77 -6.59
C THR A 181 -13.44 4.05 -6.75
N GLY A 182 -14.24 3.59 -5.79
CA GLY A 182 -15.68 3.89 -5.73
C GLY A 182 -16.55 3.11 -6.71
N MET A 183 -15.99 2.17 -7.48
CA MET A 183 -16.76 1.30 -8.35
C MET A 183 -17.53 0.22 -7.59
N SER A 184 -18.57 -0.32 -8.22
CA SER A 184 -19.27 -1.51 -7.72
C SER A 184 -18.46 -2.77 -8.05
N LEU A 185 -18.11 -3.55 -7.03
CA LEU A 185 -17.49 -4.87 -7.19
C LEU A 185 -18.45 -5.93 -6.67
N ALA A 186 -18.75 -6.93 -7.50
CA ALA A 186 -19.68 -7.99 -7.15
C ALA A 186 -19.16 -8.80 -5.95
N SER A 187 -19.96 -8.97 -4.90
CA SER A 187 -19.54 -9.68 -3.68
C SER A 187 -19.08 -11.12 -3.94
N ARG A 188 -19.60 -11.76 -5.00
CA ARG A 188 -19.17 -13.10 -5.45
C ARG A 188 -17.68 -13.18 -5.80
N LEU A 189 -17.04 -12.06 -6.20
CA LEU A 189 -15.60 -12.00 -6.45
C LEU A 189 -14.79 -12.33 -5.19
N PHE A 190 -15.36 -12.05 -4.02
CA PHE A 190 -14.72 -12.24 -2.72
C PHE A 190 -15.32 -13.40 -1.92
N SER A 191 -16.11 -14.27 -2.55
CA SER A 191 -16.71 -15.45 -1.92
C SER A 191 -15.77 -16.64 -2.06
N LEU A 192 -15.34 -17.20 -0.92
CA LEU A 192 -14.53 -18.41 -0.89
C LEU A 192 -15.28 -19.60 -1.51
N ASP A 193 -16.55 -19.79 -1.14
CA ASP A 193 -17.38 -20.89 -1.66
C ASP A 193 -17.56 -20.80 -3.17
N SER A 194 -17.82 -19.60 -3.70
CA SER A 194 -17.95 -19.38 -5.16
C SER A 194 -16.64 -19.71 -5.88
N GLU A 195 -15.50 -19.37 -5.27
CA GLU A 195 -14.18 -19.66 -5.84
C GLU A 195 -13.86 -21.16 -5.80
N LEU A 196 -14.19 -21.86 -4.71
CA LEU A 196 -14.05 -23.31 -4.60
C LEU A 196 -14.91 -24.04 -5.63
N GLN A 197 -16.17 -23.62 -5.80
CA GLN A 197 -17.07 -24.14 -6.85
C GLN A 197 -16.50 -23.93 -8.24
N ARG A 198 -16.01 -22.72 -8.55
CA ARG A 198 -15.40 -22.37 -9.84
C ARG A 198 -14.19 -23.26 -10.16
N ARG A 199 -13.45 -23.70 -9.14
CA ARG A 199 -12.27 -24.57 -9.28
C ARG A 199 -12.59 -26.06 -9.16
N GLY A 200 -13.87 -26.45 -9.00
CA GLY A 200 -14.26 -27.85 -8.83
C GLY A 200 -13.77 -28.48 -7.53
N MET A 201 -13.48 -27.66 -6.51
CA MET A 201 -12.91 -28.09 -5.22
C MET A 201 -13.97 -28.28 -4.12
N VAL A 202 -15.24 -28.37 -4.49
CA VAL A 202 -16.31 -28.66 -3.54
C VAL A 202 -16.47 -30.17 -3.46
N ASN A 203 -16.28 -30.72 -2.26
CA ASN A 203 -16.71 -32.08 -1.97
C ASN A 203 -18.24 -32.09 -1.92
N ASP A 204 -18.87 -32.86 -2.81
CA ASP A 204 -20.25 -33.32 -2.60
C ASP A 204 -20.29 -33.97 -1.21
N ARG A 205 -20.98 -33.31 -0.27
CA ARG A 205 -21.33 -33.89 1.03
C ARG A 205 -22.79 -34.31 0.99
#